data_AF-A0A8J5CS89-F1
#
_entry.id   AF-A0A8J5CS89-F1
#
_cell.length_a   1.000
_cell.length_b   1.000
_cell.length_c   1.000
_cell.angle_alpha   90.00
_cell.angle_beta   90.00
_cell.angle_gamma   90.00
#
_symmetry.space_group_name_H-M   'P 1'
#
loop_
_entity.id
_entity.type
_entity.pdbx_description
1 polymer ?
#
loop_
_entity_poly.entity_id
_entity_poly.type
_entity_poly.pdbx_seq_one_letter_code
_entity_poly.pdbx_strand_id
1 'polypeptide(L)'
;MEMMFFKLWTHTQDSILMCVCYRPQWQGGEPLHYLTTNLDTLLLQHSCKHLIIVGDLNQYLVQRQFDELLTVFGLTNHVDFPTHISGSSLDPVITDLPCSIVTCRPLATVGSSDHLAVLTKIKLAIDRDEAVTRTNWLWDKGDWDAMKATLNKIVWSDVLTGDVDTQVKNFTEILISHQRRFMPCQTYKSKPGDQPWFGFQCRKAADSKNKAWLRYKSHPTRRHKHQHKIACENMKRVQKEAINNWRDHLKRKLTGQSVGTKDWWSSIKQQQSFSRDDSIPPLTAPDGSVVTCHRGKAQVLAAHFSSKMTVPDPERELPTVPVLTKAALGNITITTEEEGRLRESQVRSLMEYSPLAWSSCPPSYLRLLDRVQARAQRLARLKAPEAAAQIIIIQPLQQRRDVAGMCVMYKAHRMQLLQLAELRLNPRARPSHSTRAAHNIDHQVTALREDGTLPPLLPTPLWSTLEHLGAPDRPAPHHFHARLQIGRKNAWLQAELT
;
A
#
# COMPACT_ATOMS: atom_id res chain seq x y z
N MET A 1 27.39 -16.48 -4.96
CA MET A 1 27.27 -15.01 -5.00
C MET A 1 25.82 -14.67 -4.89
N GLU A 2 25.53 -13.68 -4.05
CA GLU A 2 24.20 -13.11 -3.94
C GLU A 2 24.28 -11.65 -4.39
N MET A 3 23.44 -11.26 -5.35
CA MET A 3 23.34 -9.89 -5.82
C MET A 3 21.90 -9.42 -5.69
N MET A 4 21.73 -8.19 -5.25
CA MET A 4 20.45 -7.49 -5.28
C MET A 4 20.64 -6.15 -5.97
N PHE A 5 19.83 -5.90 -7.00
CA PHE A 5 19.81 -4.64 -7.72
C PHE A 5 18.64 -3.77 -7.27
N PHE A 6 18.92 -2.51 -7.01
CA PHE A 6 17.93 -1.50 -6.65
C PHE A 6 18.07 -0.31 -7.58
N LYS A 7 16.93 0.22 -8.05
CA LYS A 7 16.88 1.49 -8.77
C LYS A 7 16.52 2.60 -7.77
N LEU A 8 17.39 3.60 -7.65
CA LEU A 8 17.17 4.79 -6.82
C LEU A 8 16.86 5.98 -7.73
N TRP A 9 15.78 6.72 -7.45
CA TRP A 9 15.40 7.91 -8.21
C TRP A 9 15.92 9.18 -7.51
N THR A 10 16.47 10.12 -8.28
CA THR A 10 16.88 11.45 -7.83
C THR A 10 15.91 12.53 -8.34
N HIS A 11 15.99 13.75 -7.80
CA HIS A 11 15.16 14.89 -8.22
C HIS A 11 15.51 15.40 -9.64
N THR A 12 16.75 15.19 -10.12
CA THR A 12 17.24 15.72 -11.41
C THR A 12 16.88 14.86 -12.63
N GLN A 13 15.84 14.02 -12.52
CA GLN A 13 15.47 13.01 -13.53
C GLN A 13 16.47 11.85 -13.70
N ASP A 14 17.54 11.81 -12.89
CA ASP A 14 18.55 10.77 -12.96
C ASP A 14 18.18 9.60 -12.06
N SER A 15 18.49 8.38 -12.49
CA SER A 15 18.43 7.21 -11.62
C SER A 15 19.79 6.59 -11.39
N ILE A 16 19.96 6.00 -10.22
CA ILE A 16 21.18 5.34 -9.77
C ILE A 16 20.87 3.86 -9.63
N LEU A 17 21.70 3.01 -10.23
CA LEU A 17 21.67 1.57 -10.01
C LEU A 17 22.52 1.24 -8.78
N MET A 18 21.94 0.58 -7.78
CA MET A 18 22.65 0.11 -6.60
C MET A 18 22.72 -1.42 -6.62
N CYS A 19 23.92 -2.01 -6.70
CA CYS A 19 24.14 -3.43 -6.37
C CYS A 19 24.50 -3.55 -4.88
N VAL A 20 23.80 -4.43 -4.18
CA VAL A 20 24.31 -5.05 -2.96
C VAL A 20 24.79 -6.44 -3.33
N CYS A 21 26.07 -6.68 -3.12
CA CYS A 21 26.78 -7.82 -3.67
C CYS A 21 27.52 -8.56 -2.52
N TYR A 22 27.29 -9.87 -2.36
CA TYR A 22 28.04 -10.74 -1.43
C TYR A 22 28.80 -11.82 -2.21
N ARG A 23 30.14 -11.79 -2.14
CA ARG A 23 31.04 -12.79 -2.70
C ARG A 23 31.80 -13.49 -1.57
N PRO A 24 31.50 -14.78 -1.28
CA PRO A 24 32.26 -15.54 -0.30
C PRO A 24 33.69 -15.81 -0.79
N GLN A 25 34.62 -15.96 0.17
CA GLN A 25 36.06 -16.09 -0.09
C GLN A 25 36.46 -17.25 -1.04
N TRP A 26 35.69 -18.35 -1.07
CA TRP A 26 36.00 -19.51 -1.92
C TRP A 26 35.50 -19.38 -3.37
N GLN A 27 34.72 -18.34 -3.68
CA GLN A 27 34.18 -18.16 -5.02
C GLN A 27 35.20 -17.48 -5.93
N GLY A 28 35.34 -17.90 -7.20
CA GLY A 28 36.26 -17.26 -8.15
C GLY A 28 35.86 -15.85 -8.60
N GLY A 29 36.46 -15.38 -9.71
CA GLY A 29 36.20 -14.07 -10.31
C GLY A 29 34.91 -13.97 -11.14
N GLU A 30 34.24 -15.09 -11.43
CA GLU A 30 32.99 -15.17 -12.21
C GLU A 30 31.92 -14.12 -11.82
N PRO A 31 31.61 -13.92 -10.53
CA PRO A 31 30.88 -12.76 -10.00
C PRO A 31 31.16 -11.39 -10.63
N LEU A 32 32.43 -11.00 -10.64
CA LEU A 32 32.86 -9.68 -11.07
C LEU A 32 32.83 -9.65 -12.59
N HIS A 33 33.16 -10.76 -13.25
CA HIS A 33 33.02 -10.89 -14.70
C HIS A 33 31.55 -10.73 -15.15
N TYR A 34 30.59 -11.30 -14.42
CA TYR A 34 29.17 -11.08 -14.70
C TYR A 34 28.82 -9.59 -14.61
N LEU A 35 29.27 -8.88 -13.56
CA LEU A 35 29.04 -7.44 -13.45
C LEU A 35 29.65 -6.71 -14.64
N THR A 36 30.92 -6.99 -14.96
CA THR A 36 31.61 -6.33 -16.06
C THR A 36 30.89 -6.52 -17.39
N THR A 37 30.31 -7.69 -17.65
CA THR A 37 29.63 -8.02 -18.92
C THR A 37 28.19 -7.48 -18.98
N ASN A 38 27.49 -7.34 -17.85
CA ASN A 38 26.04 -7.06 -17.84
C ASN A 38 25.65 -5.66 -17.36
N LEU A 39 26.55 -4.92 -16.70
CA LEU A 39 26.21 -3.62 -16.11
C LEU A 39 25.76 -2.60 -17.16
N ASP A 40 26.38 -2.52 -18.34
CA ASP A 40 25.95 -1.60 -19.41
C ASP A 40 24.50 -1.86 -19.82
N THR A 41 24.14 -3.12 -20.05
CA THR A 41 22.78 -3.53 -20.38
C THR A 41 21.80 -3.15 -19.27
N LEU A 42 22.17 -3.38 -18.00
CA LEU A 42 21.33 -3.03 -16.84
C LEU A 42 21.15 -1.52 -16.69
N LEU A 43 22.22 -0.73 -16.87
CA LEU A 43 22.17 0.72 -16.82
C LEU A 43 21.29 1.29 -17.94
N LEU A 44 21.44 0.78 -19.17
CA LEU A 44 20.62 1.18 -20.32
C LEU A 44 19.15 0.79 -20.15
N GLN A 45 18.87 -0.48 -19.83
CA GLN A 45 17.51 -1.01 -19.69
C GLN A 45 16.73 -0.27 -18.60
N HIS A 46 17.40 0.16 -17.54
CA HIS A 46 16.78 0.87 -16.43
C HIS A 46 17.00 2.38 -16.48
N SER A 47 17.61 2.93 -17.52
CA SER A 47 17.92 4.36 -17.67
C SER A 47 18.65 4.95 -16.46
N CYS A 48 19.55 4.16 -15.86
CA CYS A 48 20.38 4.59 -14.73
C CYS A 48 21.64 5.29 -15.26
N LYS A 49 21.95 6.47 -14.72
CA LYS A 49 23.13 7.27 -15.09
C LYS A 49 24.34 7.01 -14.21
N HIS A 50 24.11 6.54 -12.98
CA HIS A 50 25.15 6.30 -11.99
C HIS A 50 25.05 4.90 -11.42
N LEU A 51 26.14 4.40 -10.87
CA LEU A 51 26.29 3.06 -10.32
C LEU A 51 26.88 3.12 -8.90
N ILE A 52 26.29 2.37 -7.98
CA ILE A 52 26.81 2.15 -6.63
C ILE A 52 26.87 0.64 -6.40
N ILE A 53 28.03 0.11 -6.05
CA ILE A 53 28.21 -1.29 -5.65
C ILE A 53 28.72 -1.31 -4.21
N VAL A 54 28.04 -2.06 -3.35
CA VAL A 54 28.41 -2.23 -1.93
C VAL A 54 28.28 -3.68 -1.51
N GLY A 55 29.04 -4.06 -0.48
CA GLY A 55 28.93 -5.35 0.20
C GLY A 55 30.28 -6.02 0.40
N ASP A 56 30.29 -7.21 0.96
CA ASP A 56 31.51 -8.00 1.16
C ASP A 56 31.88 -8.71 -0.16
N LEU A 57 32.95 -8.23 -0.79
CA LEU A 57 33.43 -8.73 -2.07
C LEU A 57 34.65 -9.63 -1.95
N ASN A 58 35.30 -9.68 -0.78
CA ASN A 58 36.59 -10.35 -0.61
C ASN A 58 37.57 -10.00 -1.74
N GLN A 59 37.64 -8.71 -2.13
CA GLN A 59 38.16 -8.27 -3.43
C GLN A 59 39.65 -8.57 -3.63
N TYR A 60 40.44 -8.62 -2.56
CA TYR A 60 41.86 -8.97 -2.63
C TYR A 60 42.11 -10.38 -3.19
N LEU A 61 41.13 -11.30 -3.06
CA LEU A 61 41.23 -12.64 -3.62
C LEU A 61 41.01 -12.68 -5.14
N VAL A 62 40.49 -11.60 -5.74
CA VAL A 62 40.16 -11.45 -7.17
C VAL A 62 40.56 -10.06 -7.67
N GLN A 63 41.73 -9.60 -7.24
CA GLN A 63 42.18 -8.22 -7.46
C GLN A 63 42.17 -7.83 -8.95
N ARG A 64 42.58 -8.73 -9.85
CA ARG A 64 42.59 -8.46 -11.29
C ARG A 64 41.19 -8.15 -11.84
N GLN A 65 40.20 -8.97 -11.52
CA GLN A 65 38.81 -8.77 -11.97
C GLN A 65 38.19 -7.55 -11.31
N PHE A 66 38.60 -7.25 -10.08
CA PHE A 66 38.18 -6.07 -9.35
C PHE A 66 38.68 -4.79 -10.02
N ASP A 67 39.99 -4.72 -10.30
CA ASP A 67 40.62 -3.57 -10.97
C ASP A 67 40.07 -3.38 -12.40
N GLU A 68 39.77 -4.47 -13.10
CA GLU A 68 39.10 -4.44 -14.41
C GLU A 68 37.71 -3.82 -14.31
N LEU A 69 36.88 -4.26 -13.35
CA LEU A 69 35.55 -3.68 -13.11
C LEU A 69 35.62 -2.17 -12.81
N LEU A 70 36.57 -1.75 -11.97
CA LEU A 70 36.79 -0.33 -11.67
C LEU A 70 37.18 0.46 -12.91
N THR A 71 38.09 -0.08 -13.71
CA THR A 71 38.63 0.60 -14.90
C THR A 71 37.59 0.73 -16.00
N VAL A 72 36.87 -0.36 -16.31
CA VAL A 72 35.88 -0.39 -17.41
C VAL A 72 34.74 0.61 -17.16
N PHE A 73 34.27 0.71 -15.92
CA PHE A 73 33.14 1.57 -15.56
C PHE A 73 33.55 2.91 -14.92
N GLY A 74 34.85 3.22 -14.87
CA GLY A 74 35.36 4.46 -14.27
C GLY A 74 35.00 4.62 -12.79
N LEU A 75 34.97 3.52 -12.03
CA LEU A 75 34.51 3.50 -10.65
C LEU A 75 35.66 3.74 -9.67
N THR A 76 35.34 4.40 -8.55
CA THR A 76 36.27 4.63 -7.44
C THR A 76 35.82 3.82 -6.22
N ASN A 77 36.76 3.13 -5.56
CA ASN A 77 36.52 2.58 -4.23
C ASN A 77 36.75 3.67 -3.16
N HIS A 78 35.72 4.00 -2.40
CA HIS A 78 35.74 5.04 -1.37
C HIS A 78 36.09 4.54 0.03
N VAL A 79 36.41 3.24 0.18
CA VAL A 79 36.86 2.67 1.45
C VAL A 79 38.38 2.58 1.44
N ASP A 80 39.02 3.34 2.32
CA ASP A 80 40.48 3.44 2.52
C ASP A 80 40.92 2.99 3.92
N PHE A 81 40.04 2.33 4.68
CA PHE A 81 40.26 1.87 6.04
C PHE A 81 39.93 0.37 6.19
N PRO A 82 40.49 -0.32 7.20
CA PRO A 82 40.11 -1.70 7.50
C PRO A 82 38.61 -1.83 7.79
N THR A 83 37.98 -2.86 7.21
CA THR A 83 36.57 -3.20 7.45
C THR A 83 36.39 -4.50 8.23
N HIS A 84 37.49 -5.13 8.62
CA HIS A 84 37.51 -6.34 9.43
C HIS A 84 38.46 -6.17 10.62
N ILE A 85 38.16 -6.82 11.75
CA ILE A 85 38.97 -6.72 12.99
C ILE A 85 40.43 -7.19 12.82
N SER A 86 40.70 -8.04 11.83
CA SER A 86 42.06 -8.48 11.49
C SER A 86 42.89 -7.44 10.73
N GLY A 87 42.30 -6.31 10.35
CA GLY A 87 42.97 -5.25 9.59
C GLY A 87 42.74 -5.31 8.08
N SER A 88 42.03 -6.31 7.55
CA SER A 88 41.67 -6.36 6.13
C SER A 88 40.49 -5.43 5.78
N SER A 89 40.42 -5.01 4.52
CA SER A 89 39.31 -4.24 3.94
C SER A 89 38.56 -5.10 2.92
N LEU A 90 37.47 -5.75 3.32
CA LEU A 90 36.72 -6.71 2.48
C LEU A 90 35.42 -6.12 1.92
N ASP A 91 35.00 -4.96 2.43
CA ASP A 91 33.68 -4.38 2.21
C ASP A 91 33.79 -3.05 1.42
N PRO A 92 34.14 -3.07 0.12
CA PRO A 92 34.33 -1.85 -0.65
C PRO A 92 33.01 -1.12 -0.91
N VAL A 93 33.13 0.18 -1.14
CA VAL A 93 32.02 1.05 -1.58
C VAL A 93 32.47 1.68 -2.89
N ILE A 94 31.92 1.19 -3.99
CA ILE A 94 32.41 1.48 -5.33
C ILE A 94 31.36 2.27 -6.09
N THR A 95 31.73 3.40 -6.67
CA THR A 95 30.80 4.22 -7.46
C THR A 95 31.52 5.13 -8.45
N ASP A 96 30.81 5.57 -9.49
CA ASP A 96 31.23 6.61 -10.44
C ASP A 96 31.01 8.04 -9.88
N LEU A 97 30.41 8.16 -8.69
CA LEU A 97 30.18 9.44 -8.03
C LEU A 97 31.49 10.03 -7.44
N PRO A 98 31.70 11.35 -7.54
CA PRO A 98 32.94 11.96 -7.09
C PRO A 98 33.13 11.93 -5.57
N CYS A 99 34.39 11.87 -5.11
CA CYS A 99 34.75 11.92 -3.69
C CYS A 99 34.26 13.17 -2.94
N SER A 100 33.88 14.24 -3.64
CA SER A 100 33.31 15.45 -3.04
C SER A 100 31.90 15.23 -2.46
N ILE A 101 31.16 14.24 -2.96
CA ILE A 101 29.78 13.94 -2.55
C ILE A 101 29.64 12.60 -1.81
N VAL A 102 30.65 11.72 -1.89
CA VAL A 102 30.69 10.43 -1.21
C VAL A 102 31.68 10.47 -0.06
N THR A 103 31.25 10.12 1.15
CA THR A 103 32.13 9.99 2.31
C THR A 103 31.88 8.68 3.03
N CYS A 104 32.95 7.91 3.27
CA CYS A 104 32.91 6.66 4.02
C CYS A 104 33.61 6.85 5.36
N ARG A 105 33.13 6.15 6.39
CA ARG A 105 33.84 6.05 7.67
C ARG A 105 33.53 4.74 8.37
N PRO A 106 34.47 4.17 9.14
CA PRO A 106 34.20 2.99 9.93
C PRO A 106 33.29 3.34 11.11
N LEU A 107 32.41 2.39 11.45
CA LEU A 107 31.70 2.31 12.72
C LEU A 107 32.24 1.14 13.53
N ALA A 108 31.68 0.92 14.72
CA ALA A 108 31.97 -0.27 15.51
C ALA A 108 31.42 -1.54 14.83
N THR A 109 31.88 -2.69 15.32
CA THR A 109 31.32 -4.00 14.97
C THR A 109 29.81 -4.04 15.23
N VAL A 110 29.10 -4.76 14.38
CA VAL A 110 27.65 -4.96 14.54
C VAL A 110 27.42 -6.26 15.30
N GLY A 111 27.08 -6.14 16.58
CA GLY A 111 26.83 -7.31 17.44
C GLY A 111 28.10 -8.14 17.65
N SER A 112 28.06 -9.42 17.25
CA SER A 112 29.16 -10.38 17.34
C SER A 112 29.96 -10.54 16.04
N SER A 113 29.70 -9.69 15.03
CA SER A 113 30.44 -9.73 13.77
C SER A 113 31.88 -9.22 13.95
N ASP A 114 32.79 -9.86 13.24
CA ASP A 114 34.18 -9.50 13.01
C ASP A 114 34.34 -8.43 11.90
N HIS A 115 33.28 -8.10 11.18
CA HIS A 115 33.22 -6.95 10.28
C HIS A 115 32.86 -5.65 11.02
N LEU A 116 33.50 -4.57 10.63
CA LEU A 116 33.19 -3.20 11.00
C LEU A 116 32.10 -2.66 10.08
N ALA A 117 31.06 -2.05 10.64
CA ALA A 117 30.04 -1.42 9.79
C ALA A 117 30.63 -0.20 9.05
N VAL A 118 30.44 -0.16 7.73
CA VAL A 118 30.81 0.99 6.91
C VAL A 118 29.64 1.98 6.86
N LEU A 119 29.84 3.22 7.31
CA LEU A 119 28.87 4.28 7.10
C LEU A 119 29.23 5.11 5.88
N THR A 120 28.50 4.89 4.79
CA THR A 120 28.57 5.71 3.58
C THR A 120 27.52 6.82 3.64
N LYS A 121 27.95 8.06 3.45
CA LYS A 121 27.06 9.21 3.22
C LYS A 121 27.27 9.72 1.80
N ILE A 122 26.21 9.68 1.02
CA ILE A 122 26.16 10.19 -0.36
C ILE A 122 25.24 11.41 -0.37
N LYS A 123 25.77 12.57 -0.78
CA LYS A 123 25.00 13.81 -0.88
C LYS A 123 24.24 13.83 -2.21
N LEU A 124 23.06 13.22 -2.22
CA LEU A 124 22.16 13.21 -3.37
C LEU A 124 20.98 14.17 -3.13
N ALA A 125 20.59 14.91 -4.16
CA ALA A 125 19.31 15.62 -4.18
C ALA A 125 18.18 14.60 -4.41
N ILE A 126 17.68 14.01 -3.32
CA ILE A 126 16.57 13.04 -3.35
C ILE A 126 15.29 13.78 -2.94
N ASP A 127 14.26 13.67 -3.78
CA ASP A 127 12.92 14.06 -3.37
C ASP A 127 12.41 13.13 -2.29
N ARG A 128 12.14 13.70 -1.12
CA ARG A 128 11.40 13.03 -0.07
C ARG A 128 10.14 13.82 0.14
N ASP A 129 9.01 13.10 0.28
CA ASP A 129 7.82 13.76 0.76
C ASP A 129 8.12 14.39 2.12
N GLU A 130 7.89 15.69 2.19
CA GLU A 130 8.16 16.45 3.39
C GLU A 130 7.26 15.99 4.52
N ALA A 131 7.70 16.24 5.75
CA ALA A 131 6.85 16.02 6.91
C ALA A 131 5.63 16.94 6.81
N VAL A 132 4.44 16.35 6.70
CA VAL A 132 3.19 17.10 6.61
C VAL A 132 2.70 17.43 8.00
N THR A 133 2.30 18.69 8.21
CA THR A 133 1.61 19.09 9.43
C THR A 133 0.21 18.51 9.42
N ARG A 134 -0.07 17.58 10.33
CA ARG A 134 -1.40 17.01 10.55
C ARG A 134 -2.07 17.69 11.73
N THR A 135 -3.35 17.97 11.57
CA THR A 135 -4.22 18.47 12.64
C THR A 135 -5.03 17.31 13.22
N ASN A 136 -4.81 17.04 14.50
CA ASN A 136 -5.57 16.09 15.30
C ASN A 136 -6.69 16.84 16.04
N TRP A 137 -7.91 16.71 15.54
CA TRP A 137 -9.11 17.29 16.17
C TRP A 137 -9.55 16.42 17.35
N LEU A 138 -9.78 17.05 18.50
CA LEU A 138 -10.22 16.37 19.71
C LEU A 138 -11.76 16.41 19.78
N TRP A 139 -12.40 15.67 18.88
CA TRP A 139 -13.86 15.67 18.70
C TRP A 139 -14.65 15.42 19.98
N ASP A 140 -14.14 14.56 20.87
CA ASP A 140 -14.77 14.23 22.16
C ASP A 140 -14.73 15.39 23.17
N LYS A 141 -13.94 16.43 22.89
CA LYS A 141 -13.80 17.63 23.72
C LYS A 141 -14.40 18.87 23.07
N GLY A 142 -15.07 18.71 21.93
CA GLY A 142 -15.70 19.78 21.19
C GLY A 142 -16.99 20.26 21.85
N ASP A 143 -17.24 21.56 21.79
CA ASP A 143 -18.52 22.14 22.19
C ASP A 143 -19.54 22.01 21.04
N TRP A 144 -20.12 20.81 20.94
CA TRP A 144 -21.09 20.48 19.89
C TRP A 144 -22.39 21.28 20.03
N ASP A 145 -22.80 21.59 21.25
CA ASP A 145 -24.06 22.30 21.51
C ASP A 145 -23.95 23.76 21.08
N ALA A 146 -22.84 24.44 21.40
CA ALA A 146 -22.59 25.80 20.91
C ALA A 146 -22.44 25.84 19.38
N MET A 147 -21.80 24.83 18.78
CA MET A 147 -21.67 24.75 17.32
C MET A 147 -23.04 24.60 16.65
N LYS A 148 -23.89 23.67 17.11
CA LYS A 148 -25.26 23.50 16.60
C LYS A 148 -26.09 24.77 16.77
N ALA A 149 -26.04 25.38 17.95
CA ALA A 149 -26.78 26.62 18.22
C ALA A 149 -26.34 27.78 17.32
N THR A 150 -25.07 27.84 16.94
CA THR A 150 -24.55 28.87 16.03
C THR A 150 -24.95 28.58 14.59
N LEU A 151 -24.83 27.33 14.13
CA LEU A 151 -25.23 26.92 12.78
C LEU A 151 -26.73 27.12 12.52
N ASN A 152 -27.58 26.89 13.53
CA ASN A 152 -29.02 27.10 13.43
C ASN A 152 -29.42 28.57 13.29
N LYS A 153 -28.53 29.52 13.60
CA LYS A 153 -28.77 30.96 13.44
C LYS A 153 -28.38 31.47 12.06
N ILE A 154 -27.71 30.65 11.24
CA ILE A 154 -27.27 31.04 9.90
C ILE A 154 -28.45 31.00 8.95
N VAL A 155 -28.67 32.11 8.25
CA VAL A 155 -29.66 32.20 7.18
C VAL A 155 -29.04 31.61 5.91
N TRP A 156 -29.22 30.30 5.71
CA TRP A 156 -28.56 29.57 4.62
C TRP A 156 -28.98 30.02 3.22
N SER A 157 -30.17 30.61 3.06
CA SER A 157 -30.61 31.19 1.78
C SER A 157 -29.67 32.28 1.28
N ASP A 158 -29.03 33.02 2.19
CA ASP A 158 -28.15 34.14 1.86
C ASP A 158 -26.72 33.66 1.58
N VAL A 159 -26.38 32.45 2.05
CA VAL A 159 -25.07 31.82 1.90
C VAL A 159 -25.01 30.99 0.61
N LEU A 160 -26.09 30.26 0.32
CA LEU A 160 -26.21 29.33 -0.80
C LEU A 160 -26.75 30.04 -2.05
N THR A 161 -26.08 31.11 -2.45
CA THR A 161 -26.43 31.92 -3.63
C THR A 161 -25.36 31.79 -4.72
N GLY A 162 -25.77 31.91 -5.98
CA GLY A 162 -24.86 31.88 -7.13
C GLY A 162 -24.73 30.47 -7.75
N ASP A 163 -23.62 30.22 -8.42
CA ASP A 163 -23.34 28.90 -9.01
C ASP A 163 -22.99 27.85 -7.95
N VAL A 164 -23.07 26.58 -8.32
CA VAL A 164 -22.87 25.44 -7.41
C VAL A 164 -21.48 25.45 -6.77
N ASP A 165 -20.42 25.81 -7.50
CA ASP A 165 -19.06 25.81 -6.96
C ASP A 165 -18.90 26.89 -5.88
N THR A 166 -19.46 28.08 -6.13
CA THR A 166 -19.52 29.17 -5.14
C THR A 166 -20.30 28.76 -3.89
N GLN A 167 -21.46 28.11 -4.05
CA GLN A 167 -22.27 27.63 -2.93
C GLN A 167 -21.51 26.60 -2.07
N VAL A 168 -20.89 25.60 -2.72
CA VAL A 168 -20.11 24.56 -2.03
C VAL A 168 -18.92 25.16 -1.29
N LYS A 169 -18.24 26.14 -1.90
CA LYS A 169 -17.14 26.87 -1.27
C LYS A 169 -17.61 27.59 0.00
N ASN A 170 -18.64 28.43 -0.10
CA ASN A 170 -19.17 29.21 1.02
C ASN A 170 -19.64 28.31 2.17
N PHE A 171 -20.40 27.26 1.85
CA PHE A 171 -20.85 26.26 2.82
C PHE A 171 -19.66 25.62 3.56
N THR A 172 -18.65 25.19 2.80
CA THR A 172 -17.46 24.51 3.34
C THR A 172 -16.63 25.44 4.24
N GLU A 173 -16.43 26.70 3.84
CA GLU A 173 -15.70 27.69 4.63
C GLU A 173 -16.40 28.00 5.96
N ILE A 174 -17.73 28.14 5.96
CA ILE A 174 -18.52 28.31 7.17
C ILE A 174 -18.38 27.10 8.09
N LEU A 175 -18.53 25.88 7.56
CA LEU A 175 -18.42 24.66 8.37
C LEU A 175 -17.02 24.52 9.00
N ILE A 176 -15.96 24.74 8.22
CA ILE A 176 -14.57 24.66 8.68
C ILE A 176 -14.24 25.75 9.70
N SER A 177 -14.76 26.97 9.53
CA SER A 177 -14.54 28.06 10.49
C SER A 177 -15.21 27.76 11.84
N HIS A 178 -16.43 27.21 11.82
CA HIS A 178 -17.13 26.81 13.04
C HIS A 178 -16.44 25.61 13.71
N GLN A 179 -16.00 24.62 12.93
CA GLN A 179 -15.16 23.53 13.43
C GLN A 179 -13.92 24.09 14.15
N ARG A 180 -13.18 25.02 13.54
CA ARG A 180 -12.00 25.65 14.17
C ARG A 180 -12.31 26.38 15.47
N ARG A 181 -13.50 26.97 15.58
CA ARG A 181 -13.93 27.72 16.76
C ARG A 181 -14.34 26.83 17.92
N PHE A 182 -15.10 25.77 17.64
CA PHE A 182 -15.75 24.96 18.68
C PHE A 182 -15.03 23.64 18.99
N MET A 183 -14.14 23.19 18.11
CA MET A 183 -13.42 21.94 18.27
C MET A 183 -11.95 22.22 18.64
N PRO A 184 -11.47 21.81 19.83
CA PRO A 184 -10.05 21.93 20.14
C PRO A 184 -9.23 21.01 19.24
N CYS A 185 -8.04 21.46 18.83
CA CYS A 185 -7.15 20.68 17.99
C CYS A 185 -5.69 20.78 18.43
N GLN A 186 -4.90 19.81 17.97
CA GLN A 186 -3.47 19.74 18.20
C GLN A 186 -2.78 19.45 16.88
N THR A 187 -1.67 20.12 16.60
CA THR A 187 -0.91 19.91 15.36
C THR A 187 0.38 19.14 15.63
N TYR A 188 0.76 18.26 14.71
CA TYR A 188 2.05 17.56 14.75
C TYR A 188 2.58 17.28 13.35
N LYS A 189 3.90 17.14 13.25
CA LYS A 189 4.56 16.72 12.01
C LYS A 189 4.47 15.20 11.86
N SER A 190 3.77 14.76 10.82
CA SER A 190 3.70 13.36 10.39
C SER A 190 4.69 13.15 9.24
N LYS A 191 5.46 12.07 9.31
CA LYS A 191 6.37 11.66 8.25
C LYS A 191 5.74 10.53 7.43
N PRO A 192 6.09 10.36 6.15
CA PRO A 192 5.57 9.28 5.31
C PRO A 192 5.75 7.88 5.92
N GLY A 193 6.90 7.62 6.56
CA GLY A 193 7.18 6.34 7.21
C GLY A 193 6.66 6.19 8.65
N ASP A 194 5.88 7.15 9.16
CA ASP A 194 5.28 7.01 10.48
C ASP A 194 4.19 5.92 10.44
N GLN A 195 4.16 5.08 11.47
CA GLN A 195 3.16 4.01 11.58
C GLN A 195 1.74 4.59 11.80
N PRO A 196 0.66 3.88 11.42
CA PRO A 196 -0.72 4.37 11.56
C PRO A 196 -1.12 4.75 13.00
N TRP A 197 -0.54 4.08 14.00
CA TRP A 197 -0.74 4.36 15.42
C TRP A 197 0.17 5.48 15.97
N PHE A 198 1.09 6.01 15.16
CA PHE A 198 2.03 7.06 15.56
C PHE A 198 1.39 8.46 15.45
N GLY A 199 0.59 8.81 16.46
CA GLY A 199 -0.10 10.11 16.53
C GLY A 199 0.66 11.22 17.28
N PHE A 200 -0.07 12.30 17.61
CA PHE A 200 0.45 13.48 18.31
C PHE A 200 1.24 13.14 19.59
N GLN A 201 0.71 12.27 20.45
CA GLN A 201 1.36 11.92 21.72
C GLN A 201 2.68 11.17 21.49
N CYS A 202 2.72 10.25 20.52
CA CYS A 202 3.93 9.54 20.12
C CYS A 202 4.99 10.51 19.59
N ARG A 203 4.60 11.47 18.73
CA ARG A 203 5.51 12.51 18.22
C ARG A 203 6.07 13.36 19.36
N LYS A 204 5.22 13.85 20.26
CA LYS A 204 5.63 14.64 21.44
C LYS A 204 6.62 13.87 22.33
N ALA A 205 6.37 12.59 22.59
CA ALA A 205 7.26 11.74 23.38
C ALA A 205 8.59 11.47 22.67
N ALA A 206 8.57 11.21 21.36
CA ALA A 206 9.77 10.99 20.57
C ALA A 206 10.66 12.25 20.50
N ASP A 207 10.06 13.42 20.32
CA ASP A 207 10.78 14.70 20.30
C ASP A 207 11.39 15.01 21.67
N SER A 208 10.66 14.72 22.76
CA SER A 208 11.16 14.87 24.12
C SER A 208 12.34 13.94 24.40
N LYS A 209 12.28 12.68 23.94
CA LYS A 209 13.39 11.71 24.00
C LYS A 209 14.61 12.23 23.23
N ASN A 210 14.41 12.70 22.01
CA ASN A 210 15.50 13.23 21.18
C ASN A 210 16.15 14.47 21.82
N LYS A 211 15.35 15.42 22.33
CA LYS A 211 15.85 16.59 23.06
C LYS A 211 16.64 16.21 24.32
N ALA A 212 16.21 15.18 25.05
CA ALA A 212 16.96 14.69 26.21
C ALA A 212 18.27 14.00 25.80
N TRP A 213 18.27 13.24 24.71
CA TRP A 213 19.45 12.59 24.16
C TRP A 213 20.50 13.60 23.68
N LEU A 214 20.09 14.63 22.92
CA LEU A 214 20.99 15.69 22.45
C LEU A 214 21.66 16.45 23.61
N ARG A 215 20.90 16.70 24.69
CA ARG A 215 21.44 17.29 25.93
C ARG A 215 22.43 16.38 26.64
N TYR A 216 22.13 15.09 26.76
CA TYR A 216 23.07 14.12 27.33
C TYR A 216 24.33 13.95 26.48
N LYS A 217 24.19 13.92 25.15
CA LYS A 217 25.31 13.78 24.20
C LYS A 217 26.25 14.98 24.25
N SER A 218 25.71 16.20 24.36
CA SER A 218 26.52 17.41 24.50
C SER A 218 27.14 17.54 25.90
N HIS A 219 26.40 17.15 26.94
CA HIS A 219 26.82 17.30 28.34
C HIS A 219 26.55 16.01 29.13
N PRO A 220 27.52 15.06 29.18
CA PRO A 220 27.33 13.73 29.77
C PRO A 220 27.28 13.70 31.31
N THR A 221 26.27 14.32 31.91
CA THR A 221 26.07 14.33 33.38
C THR A 221 25.13 13.22 33.85
N ARG A 222 25.25 12.80 35.12
CA ARG A 222 24.31 11.84 35.75
C ARG A 222 22.86 12.30 35.64
N ARG A 223 22.60 13.60 35.85
CA ARG A 223 21.28 14.21 35.71
C ARG A 223 20.73 14.09 34.29
N HIS A 224 21.53 14.44 33.27
CA HIS A 224 21.09 14.33 31.87
C HIS A 224 20.87 12.87 31.45
N LYS A 225 21.72 11.94 31.92
CA LYS A 225 21.53 10.50 31.71
C LYS A 225 20.19 10.02 32.30
N HIS A 226 19.87 10.45 33.52
CA HIS A 226 18.62 10.12 34.19
C HIS A 226 17.39 10.69 33.45
N GLN A 227 17.44 11.96 33.04
CA GLN A 227 16.38 12.60 32.26
C GLN A 227 16.15 11.90 30.90
N HIS A 228 17.22 11.52 30.21
CA HIS A 228 17.12 10.72 28.98
C HIS A 228 16.49 9.34 29.24
N LYS A 229 16.85 8.67 30.34
CA LYS A 229 16.24 7.40 30.74
C LYS A 229 14.73 7.53 30.96
N ILE A 230 14.29 8.54 31.72
CA ILE A 230 12.85 8.83 31.94
C ILE A 230 12.14 9.08 30.60
N ALA A 231 12.73 9.87 29.70
CA ALA A 231 12.14 10.15 28.40
C ALA A 231 12.02 8.89 27.51
N CYS A 232 13.00 7.98 27.58
CA CYS A 232 12.94 6.67 26.93
C CYS A 232 11.82 5.79 27.49
N GLU A 233 11.65 5.73 28.81
CA GLU A 233 10.58 4.96 29.47
C GLU A 233 9.19 5.51 29.12
N ASN A 234 9.02 6.85 29.15
CA ASN A 234 7.78 7.48 28.73
C ASN A 234 7.46 7.20 27.25
N MET A 235 8.46 7.25 26.35
CA MET A 235 8.26 6.90 24.95
C MET A 235 7.79 5.46 24.79
N LYS A 236 8.41 4.49 25.49
CA LYS A 236 7.98 3.09 25.46
C LYS A 236 6.53 2.93 25.93
N ARG A 237 6.15 3.61 27.01
CA ARG A 237 4.79 3.59 27.56
C ARG A 237 3.77 4.15 26.56
N VAL A 238 4.01 5.35 26.04
CA VAL A 238 3.12 6.01 25.06
C VAL A 238 2.99 5.19 23.78
N GLN A 239 4.09 4.62 23.30
CA GLN A 239 4.07 3.75 22.12
C GLN A 239 3.22 2.49 22.35
N LYS A 240 3.38 1.83 23.50
CA LYS A 240 2.58 0.65 23.86
C LYS A 240 1.08 0.99 23.94
N GLU A 241 0.75 2.10 24.58
CA GLU A 241 -0.62 2.59 24.70
C GLU A 241 -1.23 2.92 23.33
N ALA A 242 -0.49 3.62 22.46
CA ALA A 242 -0.96 3.95 21.12
C ALA A 242 -1.19 2.71 20.24
N ILE A 243 -0.29 1.72 20.31
CA ILE A 243 -0.45 0.44 19.60
C ILE A 243 -1.70 -0.29 20.10
N ASN A 244 -1.90 -0.35 21.41
CA ASN A 244 -3.07 -1.03 21.99
C ASN A 244 -4.37 -0.31 21.61
N ASN A 245 -4.44 1.01 21.74
CA ASN A 245 -5.62 1.78 21.36
C ASN A 245 -5.94 1.63 19.87
N TRP A 246 -4.92 1.57 19.02
CA TRP A 246 -5.09 1.31 17.60
C TRP A 246 -5.62 -0.10 17.33
N ARG A 247 -5.08 -1.13 18.00
CA ARG A 247 -5.59 -2.50 17.92
C ARG A 247 -7.04 -2.59 18.40
N ASP A 248 -7.38 -1.95 19.51
CA ASP A 248 -8.73 -1.96 20.06
C ASP A 248 -9.71 -1.20 19.17
N HIS A 249 -9.28 -0.10 18.56
CA HIS A 249 -10.05 0.59 17.54
C HIS A 249 -10.29 -0.31 16.33
N LEU A 250 -9.26 -1.01 15.84
CA LEU A 250 -9.40 -1.95 14.74
C LEU A 250 -10.36 -3.10 15.08
N LYS A 251 -10.23 -3.69 16.27
CA LYS A 251 -11.15 -4.73 16.78
C LYS A 251 -12.59 -4.21 16.85
N ARG A 252 -12.82 -3.01 17.41
CA ARG A 252 -14.15 -2.38 17.42
C ARG A 252 -14.69 -2.16 16.01
N LYS A 253 -13.85 -1.67 15.10
CA LYS A 253 -14.19 -1.47 13.69
C LYS A 253 -14.59 -2.78 13.01
N LEU A 254 -13.92 -3.89 13.33
CA LEU A 254 -14.20 -5.22 12.78
C LEU A 254 -15.35 -5.97 13.49
N THR A 255 -15.67 -5.60 14.73
CA THR A 255 -16.73 -6.22 15.54
C THR A 255 -18.03 -5.41 15.57
N GLY A 256 -18.09 -4.24 14.92
CA GLY A 256 -19.30 -3.43 14.81
C GLY A 256 -20.45 -4.17 14.12
N GLN A 257 -21.70 -3.84 14.47
CA GLN A 257 -22.90 -4.50 13.92
C GLN A 257 -23.08 -4.33 12.39
N SER A 258 -22.31 -3.46 11.75
CA SER A 258 -22.38 -3.20 10.30
C SER A 258 -21.02 -2.80 9.72
N VAL A 259 -20.02 -3.68 9.79
CA VAL A 259 -18.75 -3.42 9.10
C VAL A 259 -19.00 -3.44 7.59
N GLY A 260 -18.96 -2.27 6.96
CA GLY A 260 -19.10 -2.18 5.51
C GLY A 260 -18.01 -2.99 4.81
N THR A 261 -18.35 -3.61 3.67
CA THR A 261 -17.42 -4.48 2.93
C THR A 261 -16.10 -3.77 2.60
N LYS A 262 -16.15 -2.48 2.27
CA LYS A 262 -14.95 -1.64 2.05
C LYS A 262 -14.04 -1.59 3.27
N ASP A 263 -14.62 -1.34 4.45
CA ASP A 263 -13.89 -1.21 5.70
C ASP A 263 -13.25 -2.52 6.13
N TRP A 264 -13.98 -3.63 5.97
CA TRP A 264 -13.46 -4.98 6.19
C TRP A 264 -12.23 -5.26 5.31
N TRP A 265 -12.37 -5.09 3.99
CA TRP A 265 -11.27 -5.34 3.05
C TRP A 265 -10.09 -4.40 3.22
N SER A 266 -10.33 -3.12 3.54
CA SER A 266 -9.25 -2.18 3.85
C SER A 266 -8.43 -2.61 5.07
N SER A 267 -9.10 -3.16 6.09
CA SER A 267 -8.47 -3.63 7.32
C SER A 267 -7.67 -4.90 7.09
N ILE A 268 -8.20 -5.85 6.30
CA ILE A 268 -7.47 -7.07 5.91
C ILE A 268 -6.19 -6.72 5.15
N LYS A 269 -6.28 -5.81 4.15
CA LYS A 269 -5.13 -5.37 3.36
C LYS A 269 -4.03 -4.77 4.22
N GLN A 270 -4.43 -3.97 5.21
CA GLN A 270 -3.49 -3.37 6.16
C GLN A 270 -2.79 -4.42 7.03
N GLN A 271 -3.47 -5.50 7.43
CA GLN A 271 -2.90 -6.56 8.27
C GLN A 271 -2.02 -7.56 7.51
N GLN A 272 -2.35 -7.86 6.25
CA GLN A 272 -1.59 -8.81 5.45
C GLN A 272 -0.28 -8.25 4.90
N SER A 273 0.09 -7.01 5.23
CA SER A 273 1.25 -6.31 4.62
C SER A 273 1.18 -6.24 3.09
N PHE A 274 0.02 -6.53 2.48
CA PHE A 274 -0.27 -6.33 1.05
C PHE A 274 -0.53 -4.87 0.71
N SER A 275 -0.57 -3.98 1.71
CA SER A 275 -0.22 -2.58 1.49
C SER A 275 1.28 -2.54 1.20
N ARG A 276 1.68 -3.03 0.02
CA ARG A 276 2.88 -2.52 -0.61
C ARG A 276 2.68 -1.01 -0.61
N ASP A 277 3.70 -0.25 -0.22
CA ASP A 277 3.78 1.16 -0.58
C ASP A 277 3.92 1.20 -2.10
N ASP A 278 2.86 0.84 -2.82
CA ASP A 278 2.69 1.00 -4.25
C ASP A 278 2.47 2.50 -4.47
N SER A 279 3.51 3.29 -4.12
CA SER A 279 3.59 4.67 -4.52
C SER A 279 3.54 4.66 -6.03
N ILE A 280 2.58 5.40 -6.58
CA ILE A 280 2.50 5.64 -8.02
C ILE A 280 3.90 6.01 -8.48
N PRO A 281 4.50 5.32 -9.46
CA PRO A 281 5.83 5.67 -9.96
C PRO A 281 5.92 7.15 -10.35
N PRO A 282 7.13 7.74 -10.42
CA PRO A 282 7.27 9.10 -10.93
C PRO A 282 6.50 9.30 -12.24
N LEU A 283 5.75 10.40 -12.33
CA LEU A 283 4.92 10.71 -13.49
C LEU A 283 5.60 11.78 -14.34
N THR A 284 5.50 11.70 -15.66
CA THR A 284 5.93 12.79 -16.54
C THR A 284 4.79 13.79 -16.68
N ALA A 285 5.04 15.04 -16.30
CA ALA A 285 4.11 16.14 -16.51
C ALA A 285 4.07 16.56 -17.98
N PRO A 286 3.04 17.31 -18.42
CA PRO A 286 2.90 17.74 -19.82
C PRO A 286 4.06 18.59 -20.36
N ASP A 287 4.81 19.25 -19.47
CA ASP A 287 6.01 20.04 -19.80
C ASP A 287 7.29 19.19 -19.91
N GLY A 288 7.19 17.86 -19.75
CA GLY A 288 8.32 16.93 -19.77
C GLY A 288 9.03 16.77 -18.42
N SER A 289 8.62 17.49 -17.38
CA SER A 289 9.22 17.34 -16.04
C SER A 289 8.80 16.04 -15.36
N VAL A 290 9.65 15.47 -14.50
CA VAL A 290 9.33 14.24 -13.75
C VAL A 290 8.84 14.63 -12.36
N VAL A 291 7.66 14.14 -12.01
CA VAL A 291 6.97 14.44 -10.75
C VAL A 291 7.02 13.23 -9.83
N THR A 292 7.78 13.37 -8.75
CA THR A 292 8.09 12.32 -7.78
C THR A 292 7.25 12.41 -6.51
N CYS A 293 6.89 13.63 -6.07
CA CYS A 293 6.15 13.88 -4.84
C CYS A 293 4.66 13.55 -4.96
N HIS A 294 4.03 13.11 -3.86
CA HIS A 294 2.62 12.72 -3.88
C HIS A 294 1.67 13.84 -4.31
N ARG A 295 1.93 15.08 -3.88
CA ARG A 295 1.10 16.24 -4.24
C ARG A 295 1.14 16.52 -5.74
N GLY A 296 2.34 16.58 -6.32
CA GLY A 296 2.51 16.83 -7.74
C GLY A 296 1.85 15.73 -8.57
N LYS A 297 2.06 14.45 -8.20
CA LYS A 297 1.42 13.31 -8.87
C LYS A 297 -0.10 13.43 -8.86
N ALA A 298 -0.69 13.77 -7.71
CA ALA A 298 -2.12 13.97 -7.59
C ALA A 298 -2.63 15.12 -8.48
N GLN A 299 -1.90 16.23 -8.58
CA GLN A 299 -2.24 17.36 -9.44
C GLN A 299 -2.16 17.00 -10.93
N VAL A 300 -1.11 16.32 -11.36
CA VAL A 300 -0.95 15.85 -12.76
C VAL A 300 -2.10 14.91 -13.13
N LEU A 301 -2.42 13.94 -12.26
CA LEU A 301 -3.53 13.02 -12.49
C LEU A 301 -4.88 13.73 -12.51
N ALA A 302 -5.12 14.65 -11.57
CA ALA A 302 -6.36 15.42 -11.52
C ALA A 302 -6.55 16.27 -12.78
N ALA A 303 -5.50 16.98 -13.23
CA ALA A 303 -5.53 17.75 -14.46
C ALA A 303 -5.78 16.86 -15.69
N HIS A 304 -5.07 15.72 -15.77
CA HIS A 304 -5.24 14.77 -16.85
C HIS A 304 -6.68 14.24 -16.89
N PHE A 305 -7.23 13.75 -15.79
CA PHE A 305 -8.60 13.24 -15.76
C PHE A 305 -9.62 14.34 -16.03
N SER A 306 -9.45 15.55 -15.48
CA SER A 306 -10.32 16.68 -15.75
C SER A 306 -10.37 17.02 -17.25
N SER A 307 -9.24 17.01 -17.94
CA SER A 307 -9.19 17.25 -19.40
C SER A 307 -9.89 16.17 -20.23
N LYS A 308 -10.07 14.97 -19.68
CA LYS A 308 -10.71 13.83 -20.36
C LYS A 308 -12.18 13.67 -19.96
N MET A 309 -12.59 14.31 -18.87
CA MET A 309 -13.95 14.29 -18.33
C MET A 309 -14.72 15.56 -18.74
N THR A 310 -14.45 16.09 -19.92
CA THR A 310 -15.28 17.10 -20.57
C THR A 310 -16.34 16.38 -21.41
N VAL A 311 -17.59 16.81 -21.30
CA VAL A 311 -18.65 16.38 -22.22
C VAL A 311 -18.19 16.74 -23.64
N PRO A 312 -18.19 15.81 -24.61
CA PRO A 312 -17.88 16.17 -25.99
C PRO A 312 -18.84 17.26 -26.41
N ASP A 313 -18.30 18.36 -26.91
CA ASP A 313 -19.08 19.34 -27.65
C ASP A 313 -19.75 18.59 -28.81
N PRO A 314 -21.10 18.53 -28.86
CA PRO A 314 -21.82 17.75 -29.87
C PRO A 314 -21.55 18.25 -31.30
N GLU A 315 -21.02 19.47 -31.47
CA GLU A 315 -20.65 20.04 -32.76
C GLU A 315 -19.14 19.93 -33.06
N ARG A 316 -18.33 19.46 -32.11
CA ARG A 316 -16.89 19.34 -32.30
C ARG A 316 -16.56 18.18 -33.23
N GLU A 317 -16.12 18.53 -34.44
CA GLU A 317 -15.60 17.57 -35.40
C GLU A 317 -14.47 16.74 -34.79
N LEU A 318 -14.47 15.44 -35.11
CA LEU A 318 -13.45 14.50 -34.66
C LEU A 318 -12.06 15.06 -35.05
N PRO A 319 -11.08 15.07 -34.13
CA PRO A 319 -9.75 15.60 -34.45
C PRO A 319 -9.18 14.87 -35.67
N THR A 320 -8.76 15.64 -36.67
CA THR A 320 -8.13 15.11 -37.87
C THR A 320 -6.79 14.50 -37.47
N VAL A 321 -6.75 13.18 -37.37
CA VAL A 321 -5.52 12.46 -37.03
C VAL A 321 -4.57 12.59 -38.23
N PRO A 322 -3.39 13.23 -38.09
CA PRO A 322 -2.47 13.36 -39.20
C PRO A 322 -2.05 11.97 -39.68
N VAL A 323 -2.18 11.74 -40.98
CA VAL A 323 -1.80 10.48 -41.62
C VAL A 323 -0.27 10.40 -41.63
N LEU A 324 0.30 9.81 -40.58
CA LEU A 324 1.75 9.62 -40.43
C LEU A 324 2.32 8.55 -41.38
N THR A 325 1.46 7.83 -42.10
CA THR A 325 1.84 6.72 -42.99
C THR A 325 1.07 6.76 -44.30
N LYS A 326 1.75 6.68 -45.46
CA LYS A 326 1.10 6.57 -46.78
C LYS A 326 0.33 5.26 -46.98
N ALA A 327 0.53 4.28 -46.10
CA ALA A 327 -0.24 3.06 -46.05
C ALA A 327 -1.37 3.20 -45.02
N ALA A 328 -2.61 3.05 -45.48
CA ALA A 328 -3.78 2.89 -44.63
C ALA A 328 -4.07 1.38 -44.50
N LEU A 329 -4.15 0.89 -43.27
CA LEU A 329 -4.69 -0.44 -42.98
C LEU A 329 -6.20 -0.40 -43.27
N GLY A 330 -6.59 -0.64 -44.53
CA GLY A 330 -7.98 -0.62 -44.96
C GLY A 330 -8.85 -1.73 -44.35
N ASN A 331 -8.20 -2.79 -43.87
CA ASN A 331 -8.81 -3.84 -43.06
C ASN A 331 -7.79 -4.29 -42.02
N ILE A 332 -7.93 -3.81 -40.79
CA ILE A 332 -7.29 -4.48 -39.66
C ILE A 332 -8.14 -5.73 -39.38
N THR A 333 -7.78 -6.85 -39.99
CA THR A 333 -8.29 -8.15 -39.57
C THR A 333 -7.61 -8.50 -38.26
N ILE A 334 -8.14 -7.97 -37.16
CA ILE A 334 -7.73 -8.41 -35.83
C ILE A 334 -8.16 -9.87 -35.72
N THR A 335 -7.18 -10.75 -35.68
CA THR A 335 -7.45 -12.18 -35.51
C THR A 335 -8.04 -12.40 -34.12
N THR A 336 -8.92 -13.41 -33.98
CA THR A 336 -9.48 -13.83 -32.70
C THR A 336 -8.40 -14.12 -31.65
N GLU A 337 -7.20 -14.50 -32.08
CA GLU A 337 -6.06 -14.80 -31.25
C GLU A 337 -5.42 -13.54 -30.63
N GLU A 338 -5.26 -12.46 -31.39
CA GLU A 338 -4.67 -11.20 -30.90
C GLU A 338 -5.60 -10.44 -29.95
N GLU A 339 -6.91 -10.44 -30.22
CA GLU A 339 -7.94 -9.91 -29.32
C GLU A 339 -8.04 -10.74 -28.03
N GLY A 340 -7.91 -12.07 -28.14
CA GLY A 340 -7.82 -12.99 -27.02
C GLY A 340 -6.61 -12.69 -26.12
N ARG A 341 -5.42 -12.49 -26.73
CA ARG A 341 -4.18 -12.14 -26.01
C ARG A 341 -4.25 -10.78 -25.33
N LEU A 342 -4.87 -9.76 -25.95
CA LEU A 342 -5.08 -8.46 -25.32
C LEU A 342 -6.05 -8.56 -24.12
N ARG A 343 -7.13 -9.34 -24.27
CA ARG A 343 -8.10 -9.60 -23.20
C ARG A 343 -7.45 -10.34 -22.02
N GLU A 344 -6.65 -11.36 -22.30
CA GLU A 344 -5.96 -12.15 -21.27
C GLU A 344 -4.88 -11.33 -20.55
N SER A 345 -4.10 -10.55 -21.30
CA SER A 345 -2.98 -9.77 -20.74
C SER A 345 -3.42 -8.51 -20.00
N GLN A 346 -4.49 -7.82 -20.40
CA GLN A 346 -4.87 -6.53 -19.82
C GLN A 346 -6.11 -6.56 -18.93
N VAL A 347 -7.18 -7.28 -19.31
CA VAL A 347 -8.44 -7.27 -18.54
C VAL A 347 -8.51 -8.45 -17.59
N ARG A 348 -8.19 -9.64 -18.09
CA ARG A 348 -8.32 -10.88 -17.34
C ARG A 348 -7.24 -10.97 -16.26
N SER A 349 -5.98 -10.68 -16.56
CA SER A 349 -4.88 -10.62 -15.57
C SER A 349 -5.22 -9.74 -14.35
N LEU A 350 -5.70 -8.51 -14.59
CA LEU A 350 -6.04 -7.54 -13.54
C LEU A 350 -7.31 -7.88 -12.76
N MET A 351 -8.28 -8.56 -13.39
CA MET A 351 -9.57 -8.88 -12.76
C MET A 351 -9.65 -10.32 -12.20
N GLU A 352 -8.78 -11.24 -12.66
CA GLU A 352 -8.75 -12.66 -12.27
C GLU A 352 -7.72 -12.91 -11.16
N TYR A 353 -6.58 -12.22 -11.16
CA TYR A 353 -5.46 -12.47 -10.22
C TYR A 353 -5.20 -11.34 -9.23
N SER A 354 -5.96 -10.23 -9.28
CA SER A 354 -5.82 -9.11 -8.34
C SER A 354 -7.11 -8.78 -7.59
N PRO A 355 -7.62 -9.70 -6.72
CA PRO A 355 -8.73 -9.37 -5.84
C PRO A 355 -8.41 -8.16 -4.95
N LEU A 356 -7.14 -7.85 -4.71
CA LEU A 356 -6.70 -6.67 -3.97
C LEU A 356 -7.04 -5.34 -4.69
N ALA A 357 -7.07 -5.27 -6.02
CA ALA A 357 -7.36 -4.02 -6.73
C ALA A 357 -8.81 -3.55 -6.54
N TRP A 358 -9.78 -4.48 -6.50
CA TRP A 358 -11.21 -4.16 -6.52
C TRP A 358 -12.01 -4.70 -5.32
N SER A 359 -11.41 -5.49 -4.41
CA SER A 359 -12.10 -6.04 -3.22
C SER A 359 -12.75 -5.00 -2.32
N SER A 360 -12.11 -3.84 -2.17
CA SER A 360 -12.62 -2.71 -1.36
C SER A 360 -13.66 -1.86 -2.08
N CYS A 361 -13.98 -2.14 -3.35
CA CYS A 361 -14.94 -1.36 -4.12
C CYS A 361 -16.38 -1.56 -3.61
N PRO A 362 -17.22 -0.51 -3.66
CA PRO A 362 -18.65 -0.66 -3.41
C PRO A 362 -19.30 -1.67 -4.37
N PRO A 363 -20.38 -2.37 -3.97
CA PRO A 363 -21.08 -3.31 -4.84
C PRO A 363 -21.57 -2.70 -6.17
N SER A 364 -21.88 -1.39 -6.19
CA SER A 364 -22.24 -0.68 -7.44
C SER A 364 -21.10 -0.65 -8.45
N TYR A 365 -19.85 -0.50 -8.00
CA TYR A 365 -18.66 -0.48 -8.86
C TYR A 365 -18.32 -1.88 -9.33
N LEU A 366 -18.49 -2.91 -8.49
CA LEU A 366 -18.34 -4.30 -8.91
C LEU A 366 -19.31 -4.64 -10.05
N ARG A 367 -20.57 -4.24 -9.94
CA ARG A 367 -21.55 -4.43 -11.02
C ARG A 367 -21.16 -3.70 -12.31
N LEU A 368 -20.49 -2.56 -12.24
CA LEU A 368 -19.94 -1.88 -13.42
C LEU A 368 -18.82 -2.71 -14.06
N LEU A 369 -17.89 -3.23 -13.25
CA LEU A 369 -16.79 -4.06 -13.73
C LEU A 369 -17.28 -5.41 -14.27
N ASP A 370 -18.26 -6.04 -13.63
CA ASP A 370 -18.94 -7.25 -14.13
C ASP A 370 -19.59 -6.98 -15.51
N ARG A 371 -20.18 -5.79 -15.73
CA ARG A 371 -20.70 -5.39 -17.05
C ARG A 371 -19.59 -5.26 -18.10
N VAL A 372 -18.42 -4.74 -17.73
CA VAL A 372 -17.25 -4.66 -18.61
C VAL A 372 -16.77 -6.07 -18.97
N GLN A 373 -16.66 -6.97 -17.98
CA GLN A 373 -16.29 -8.38 -18.20
C GLN A 373 -17.30 -9.09 -19.11
N ALA A 374 -18.60 -8.91 -18.87
CA ALA A 374 -19.66 -9.50 -19.68
C ALA A 374 -19.64 -8.94 -21.12
N ARG A 375 -19.37 -7.63 -21.30
CA ARG A 375 -19.21 -7.03 -22.63
C ARG A 375 -18.00 -7.61 -23.36
N ALA A 376 -16.85 -7.73 -22.70
CA ALA A 376 -15.65 -8.32 -23.26
C ALA A 376 -15.85 -9.81 -23.63
N GLN A 377 -16.60 -10.57 -22.82
CA GLN A 377 -16.98 -11.94 -23.15
C GLN A 377 -17.91 -12.02 -24.37
N ARG A 378 -18.91 -11.12 -24.48
CA ARG A 378 -19.79 -11.09 -25.64
C ARG A 378 -19.04 -10.77 -26.93
N LEU A 379 -18.14 -9.78 -26.90
CA LEU A 379 -17.30 -9.45 -28.05
C LEU A 379 -16.42 -10.63 -28.49
N ALA A 380 -15.83 -11.35 -27.53
CA ALA A 380 -15.05 -12.55 -27.81
C ALA A 380 -15.89 -13.70 -28.41
N ARG A 381 -17.16 -13.85 -27.98
CA ARG A 381 -18.07 -14.89 -28.49
C ARG A 381 -18.54 -14.62 -29.93
N LEU A 382 -18.78 -13.36 -30.28
CA LEU A 382 -19.27 -12.99 -31.62
C LEU A 382 -18.25 -13.23 -32.73
N LYS A 383 -16.98 -13.49 -32.40
CA LYS A 383 -15.90 -13.69 -33.38
C LYS A 383 -15.29 -15.10 -33.38
N ALA A 384 -15.62 -15.97 -32.43
CA ALA A 384 -15.04 -17.31 -32.33
C ALA A 384 -15.84 -18.34 -33.15
N PRO A 385 -15.20 -19.21 -33.96
CA PRO A 385 -15.90 -20.30 -34.65
C PRO A 385 -16.53 -21.26 -33.64
N GLU A 386 -17.71 -21.78 -33.97
CA GLU A 386 -18.62 -22.53 -33.07
C GLU A 386 -17.96 -23.71 -32.33
N ALA A 387 -16.86 -24.25 -32.86
CA ALA A 387 -16.12 -25.37 -32.26
C ALA A 387 -15.13 -24.97 -31.13
N ALA A 388 -14.77 -23.70 -30.98
CA ALA A 388 -13.79 -23.23 -29.98
C ALA A 388 -14.42 -22.54 -28.76
N ALA A 389 -15.75 -22.43 -28.71
CA ALA A 389 -16.48 -21.76 -27.64
C ALA A 389 -16.57 -22.61 -26.36
N GLN A 390 -15.43 -23.01 -25.77
CA GLN A 390 -15.45 -23.43 -24.38
C GLN A 390 -15.92 -22.26 -23.52
N ILE A 391 -17.09 -22.43 -22.89
CA ILE A 391 -17.71 -21.44 -22.03
C ILE A 391 -16.83 -21.26 -20.80
N ILE A 392 -15.90 -20.30 -20.85
CA ILE A 392 -15.22 -19.83 -19.64
C ILE A 392 -16.27 -19.03 -18.84
N ILE A 393 -16.92 -19.72 -17.90
CA ILE A 393 -17.84 -19.11 -16.95
C ILE A 393 -17.01 -18.27 -15.97
N ILE A 394 -16.95 -16.96 -16.23
CA ILE A 394 -16.36 -15.99 -15.30
C ILE A 394 -17.38 -15.78 -14.19
N GLN A 395 -17.08 -16.30 -12.99
CA GLN A 395 -17.87 -16.02 -11.79
C GLN A 395 -17.91 -14.51 -11.51
N PRO A 396 -19.04 -13.95 -11.03
CA PRO A 396 -19.14 -12.54 -10.67
C PRO A 396 -18.05 -12.11 -9.70
N LEU A 397 -17.60 -10.86 -9.82
CA LEU A 397 -16.58 -10.30 -8.93
C LEU A 397 -17.01 -10.35 -7.46
N GLN A 398 -18.31 -10.19 -7.16
CA GLN A 398 -18.84 -10.35 -5.81
C GLN A 398 -18.54 -11.75 -5.23
N GLN A 399 -18.82 -12.81 -5.99
CA GLN A 399 -18.59 -14.18 -5.55
C GLN A 399 -17.11 -14.48 -5.36
N ARG A 400 -16.25 -13.98 -6.24
CA ARG A 400 -14.79 -14.11 -6.11
C ARG A 400 -14.28 -13.39 -4.87
N ARG A 401 -14.79 -12.19 -4.59
CA ARG A 401 -14.50 -11.44 -3.36
C ARG A 401 -14.89 -12.25 -2.14
N ASP A 402 -16.08 -12.85 -2.17
CA ASP A 402 -16.59 -13.63 -1.05
C ASP A 402 -15.68 -14.82 -0.74
N VAL A 403 -15.23 -15.53 -1.78
CA VAL A 403 -14.28 -16.65 -1.65
C VAL A 403 -12.91 -16.21 -1.13
N ALA A 404 -12.34 -15.12 -1.64
CA ALA A 404 -11.09 -14.58 -1.12
C ALA A 404 -11.22 -14.25 0.38
N GLY A 405 -12.37 -13.69 0.80
CA GLY A 405 -12.64 -13.37 2.21
C GLY A 405 -12.62 -14.61 3.09
N MET A 406 -13.18 -15.72 2.61
CA MET A 406 -13.11 -17.01 3.29
C MET A 406 -11.70 -17.55 3.41
N CYS A 407 -10.89 -17.44 2.35
CA CYS A 407 -9.49 -17.88 2.38
C CYS A 407 -8.70 -17.12 3.46
N VAL A 408 -8.92 -15.81 3.60
CA VAL A 408 -8.31 -15.01 4.68
C VAL A 408 -8.75 -15.49 6.06
N MET A 409 -10.04 -15.74 6.26
CA MET A 409 -10.56 -16.23 7.55
C MET A 409 -10.04 -17.64 7.89
N TYR A 410 -9.91 -18.50 6.89
CA TYR A 410 -9.28 -19.81 7.03
C TYR A 410 -7.81 -19.66 7.46
N LYS A 411 -7.03 -18.83 6.76
CA LYS A 411 -5.63 -18.54 7.12
C LYS A 411 -5.49 -17.95 8.53
N ALA A 412 -6.44 -17.09 8.94
CA ALA A 412 -6.44 -16.47 10.26
C ALA A 412 -6.78 -17.47 11.38
N HIS A 413 -7.88 -18.22 11.26
CA HIS A 413 -8.41 -19.06 12.35
C HIS A 413 -7.89 -20.50 12.36
N ARG A 414 -7.61 -21.08 11.19
CA ARG A 414 -7.15 -22.48 11.07
C ARG A 414 -5.63 -22.57 10.95
N MET A 415 -5.03 -21.84 10.02
CA MET A 415 -3.58 -21.87 9.84
C MET A 415 -2.83 -21.03 10.88
N GLN A 416 -3.54 -20.20 11.64
CA GLN A 416 -2.97 -19.39 12.70
C GLN A 416 -1.74 -18.58 12.25
N LEU A 417 -1.81 -17.96 11.06
CA LEU A 417 -0.75 -17.04 10.61
C LEU A 417 -0.61 -15.84 11.56
N LEU A 418 0.61 -15.57 12.02
CA LEU A 418 0.93 -14.51 12.98
C LEU A 418 0.49 -13.12 12.51
N GLN A 419 0.70 -12.82 11.23
CA GLN A 419 0.31 -11.55 10.60
C GLN A 419 -1.22 -11.33 10.54
N LEU A 420 -2.02 -12.38 10.73
CA LEU A 420 -3.49 -12.32 10.76
C LEU A 420 -4.05 -12.48 12.17
N ALA A 421 -3.20 -12.44 13.21
CA ALA A 421 -3.64 -12.67 14.59
C ALA A 421 -4.72 -11.68 15.04
N GLU A 422 -4.68 -10.43 14.58
CA GLU A 422 -5.68 -9.40 14.93
C GLU A 422 -7.08 -9.68 14.34
N LEU A 423 -7.18 -10.53 13.31
CA LEU A 423 -8.46 -10.96 12.75
C LEU A 423 -9.11 -12.10 13.54
N ARG A 424 -8.40 -12.72 14.50
CA ARG A 424 -8.92 -13.79 15.36
C ARG A 424 -9.76 -13.20 16.49
N LEU A 425 -10.91 -12.66 16.13
CA LEU A 425 -11.87 -12.14 17.09
C LEU A 425 -12.49 -13.30 17.89
N ASN A 426 -12.61 -13.14 19.20
CA ASN A 426 -13.32 -14.12 20.04
C ASN A 426 -14.81 -14.14 19.68
N PRO A 427 -15.47 -15.32 19.67
CA PRO A 427 -16.92 -15.38 19.54
C PRO A 427 -17.56 -14.59 20.69
N ARG A 428 -18.49 -13.67 20.37
CA ARG A 428 -19.24 -12.90 21.37
C ARG A 428 -19.89 -13.85 22.38
N ALA A 429 -19.76 -13.53 23.67
CA ALA A 429 -20.58 -14.15 24.70
C ALA A 429 -22.07 -13.86 24.40
N ARG A 430 -22.92 -14.89 24.50
CA ARG A 430 -24.37 -14.73 24.31
C ARG A 430 -24.89 -13.66 25.28
N PRO A 431 -25.72 -12.70 24.84
CA PRO A 431 -26.45 -11.87 25.78
C PRO A 431 -27.40 -12.76 26.58
N SER A 432 -27.23 -12.84 27.90
CA SER A 432 -28.16 -13.52 28.80
C SER A 432 -29.36 -12.61 29.02
N HIS A 433 -30.41 -12.77 28.23
CA HIS A 433 -31.70 -12.18 28.57
C HIS A 433 -32.35 -13.05 29.66
N SER A 434 -32.57 -12.47 30.84
CA SER A 434 -33.38 -13.08 31.90
C SER A 434 -34.83 -13.10 31.43
N THR A 435 -35.38 -14.29 31.22
CA THR A 435 -36.78 -14.51 30.79
C THR A 435 -37.80 -14.38 31.94
N ARG A 436 -37.44 -13.74 33.07
CA ARG A 436 -38.32 -13.54 34.23
C ARG A 436 -38.60 -12.07 34.49
N ALA A 437 -39.29 -11.40 33.58
CA ALA A 437 -40.07 -10.18 33.84
C ALA A 437 -40.92 -9.86 32.60
N ALA A 438 -42.08 -10.48 32.49
CA ALA A 438 -43.10 -10.03 31.55
C ALA A 438 -43.86 -8.86 32.21
N HIS A 439 -43.62 -7.64 31.74
CA HIS A 439 -44.56 -6.54 31.94
C HIS A 439 -45.22 -6.21 30.60
N ASN A 440 -46.53 -6.36 30.57
CA ASN A 440 -47.44 -6.05 29.47
C ASN A 440 -47.35 -4.57 29.08
N ILE A 441 -47.03 -4.30 27.82
CA ILE A 441 -47.49 -3.10 27.10
C ILE A 441 -47.90 -3.52 25.68
N ASP A 442 -49.22 -3.55 25.44
CA ASP A 442 -49.92 -3.52 24.14
C ASP A 442 -49.53 -2.28 23.31
N HIS A 443 -49.54 -2.18 21.98
CA HIS A 443 -49.94 -3.04 20.84
C HIS A 443 -49.24 -2.47 19.58
N GLN A 444 -48.73 -3.34 18.70
CA GLN A 444 -49.09 -3.43 17.27
C GLN A 444 -48.15 -4.45 16.59
N VAL A 445 -48.72 -5.64 16.35
CA VAL A 445 -48.09 -6.80 15.73
C VAL A 445 -48.34 -6.74 14.22
N THR A 446 -47.30 -6.50 13.43
CA THR A 446 -47.23 -7.02 12.06
C THR A 446 -46.55 -8.38 12.15
N ALA A 447 -47.32 -9.44 11.93
CA ALA A 447 -46.88 -10.82 12.07
C ALA A 447 -45.64 -11.12 11.21
N LEU A 448 -44.53 -11.46 11.87
CA LEU A 448 -43.42 -12.17 11.24
C LEU A 448 -43.41 -13.57 11.83
N ARG A 449 -43.60 -14.55 10.95
CA ARG A 449 -43.50 -15.99 11.21
C ARG A 449 -42.23 -16.32 12.00
N GLU A 450 -42.42 -17.11 13.04
CA GLU A 450 -41.37 -17.83 13.74
C GLU A 450 -40.65 -18.78 12.79
N ASP A 451 -39.35 -18.58 12.62
CA ASP A 451 -38.40 -19.67 12.34
C ASP A 451 -37.10 -19.36 13.08
N GLY A 452 -36.75 -20.23 14.03
CA GLY A 452 -35.69 -20.06 15.02
C GLY A 452 -34.29 -19.97 14.43
N THR A 453 -33.89 -18.76 14.03
CA THR A 453 -32.53 -18.46 13.56
C THR A 453 -31.74 -17.65 14.60
N LEU A 454 -30.59 -18.20 14.99
CA LEU A 454 -29.54 -17.55 15.77
C LEU A 454 -29.11 -16.22 15.10
N PRO A 455 -28.83 -15.14 15.86
CA PRO A 455 -28.17 -13.98 15.29
C PRO A 455 -26.72 -14.36 14.93
N PRO A 456 -26.26 -14.14 13.67
CA PRO A 456 -24.93 -14.54 13.25
C PRO A 456 -23.85 -13.70 13.94
N LEU A 457 -22.89 -14.40 14.53
CA LEU A 457 -21.53 -13.88 14.68
C LEU A 457 -20.99 -13.63 13.26
N LEU A 458 -20.39 -12.46 13.06
CA LEU A 458 -19.98 -11.86 11.77
C LEU A 458 -21.11 -11.02 11.14
N PRO A 459 -20.78 -9.90 10.47
CA PRO A 459 -21.74 -9.22 9.62
C PRO A 459 -22.22 -10.20 8.53
N THR A 460 -23.39 -10.81 8.70
CA THR A 460 -23.99 -11.63 7.64
C THR A 460 -24.53 -10.72 6.53
N PRO A 461 -24.39 -11.09 5.24
CA PRO A 461 -24.36 -12.47 4.74
C PRO A 461 -23.13 -12.76 3.85
N LEU A 462 -22.14 -13.46 4.38
CA LEU A 462 -21.17 -14.21 3.57
C LEU A 462 -21.45 -15.73 3.66
N TRP A 463 -22.01 -16.16 4.80
CA TRP A 463 -22.45 -17.53 5.07
C TRP A 463 -23.90 -17.86 4.72
N SER A 464 -24.85 -16.93 4.85
CA SER A 464 -26.25 -17.18 4.51
C SER A 464 -26.55 -17.09 3.01
N THR A 465 -25.68 -16.47 2.21
CA THR A 465 -25.83 -16.38 0.74
C THR A 465 -25.65 -17.72 0.02
N LEU A 466 -25.23 -18.78 0.74
CA LEU A 466 -25.07 -20.14 0.22
C LEU A 466 -26.40 -20.90 0.06
N GLU A 467 -27.48 -20.50 0.74
CA GLU A 467 -28.79 -21.17 0.59
C GLU A 467 -29.42 -20.90 -0.79
N HIS A 468 -29.13 -19.76 -1.43
CA HIS A 468 -29.66 -19.40 -2.75
C HIS A 468 -28.85 -19.92 -3.94
N LEU A 469 -27.72 -20.60 -3.70
CA LEU A 469 -26.91 -21.24 -4.75
C LEU A 469 -27.23 -22.74 -4.94
N GLY A 470 -28.39 -23.20 -4.44
CA GLY A 470 -28.88 -24.56 -4.69
C GLY A 470 -28.23 -25.64 -3.81
N ALA A 471 -28.00 -25.37 -2.52
CA ALA A 471 -27.45 -26.34 -1.58
C ALA A 471 -28.42 -26.57 -0.40
N PRO A 472 -29.11 -27.72 -0.31
CA PRO A 472 -30.13 -27.95 0.70
C PRO A 472 -29.59 -28.30 2.11
N ASP A 473 -28.27 -28.29 2.35
CA ASP A 473 -27.70 -28.63 3.66
C ASP A 473 -26.64 -27.62 4.16
N ARG A 474 -26.76 -27.26 5.44
CA ARG A 474 -25.94 -26.28 6.16
C ARG A 474 -24.43 -26.57 6.01
N PRO A 475 -23.58 -25.59 5.66
CA PRO A 475 -22.16 -25.85 5.43
C PRO A 475 -21.41 -25.89 6.76
N ALA A 476 -21.06 -27.08 7.22
CA ALA A 476 -20.12 -27.25 8.32
C ALA A 476 -18.66 -27.13 7.82
N PRO A 477 -17.74 -26.52 8.60
CA PRO A 477 -16.38 -26.14 8.14
C PRO A 477 -15.50 -27.29 7.61
N HIS A 478 -15.81 -28.53 7.94
CA HIS A 478 -15.11 -29.72 7.44
C HIS A 478 -15.38 -30.01 5.97
N HIS A 479 -16.54 -29.60 5.42
CA HIS A 479 -16.86 -29.76 4.00
C HIS A 479 -16.14 -28.74 3.09
N PHE A 480 -15.64 -27.64 3.64
CA PHE A 480 -14.93 -26.61 2.86
C PHE A 480 -13.60 -27.13 2.29
N HIS A 481 -12.87 -27.93 3.07
CA HIS A 481 -11.59 -28.54 2.65
C HIS A 481 -11.78 -29.63 1.58
N ALA A 482 -12.86 -30.40 1.65
CA ALA A 482 -13.20 -31.41 0.64
C ALA A 482 -13.64 -30.77 -0.69
N ARG A 483 -14.35 -29.63 -0.65
CA ARG A 483 -14.81 -28.91 -1.84
C ARG A 483 -13.74 -28.05 -2.50
N LEU A 484 -12.72 -27.60 -1.76
CA LEU A 484 -11.49 -27.02 -2.32
C LEU A 484 -10.74 -28.00 -3.24
N GLN A 485 -10.83 -29.31 -2.99
CA GLN A 485 -10.27 -30.32 -3.90
C GLN A 485 -11.07 -30.49 -5.20
N ILE A 486 -12.38 -30.20 -5.20
CA ILE A 486 -13.22 -30.18 -6.41
C ILE A 486 -12.90 -28.92 -7.26
N GLY A 487 -12.40 -27.85 -6.64
CA GLY A 487 -11.91 -26.62 -7.27
C GLY A 487 -10.56 -26.74 -8.00
N ARG A 488 -9.98 -27.94 -8.13
CA ARG A 488 -8.69 -28.19 -8.82
C ARG A 488 -8.62 -27.73 -10.28
N LYS A 489 -9.73 -27.32 -10.90
CA LYS A 489 -9.77 -26.75 -12.26
C LYS A 489 -9.67 -25.22 -12.33
N ASN A 490 -9.62 -24.51 -11.19
CA ASN A 490 -9.58 -23.05 -11.14
C ASN A 490 -8.20 -22.54 -10.69
N ALA A 491 -7.38 -22.10 -11.64
CA ALA A 491 -6.01 -21.61 -11.40
C ALA A 491 -5.92 -20.46 -10.38
N TRP A 492 -6.91 -19.57 -10.34
CA TRP A 492 -6.94 -18.44 -9.39
C TRP A 492 -7.09 -18.90 -7.93
N LEU A 493 -7.84 -19.98 -7.68
CA LEU A 493 -8.08 -20.49 -6.33
C LEU A 493 -6.80 -21.14 -5.75
N GLN A 494 -5.97 -21.74 -6.61
CA GLN A 494 -4.69 -22.31 -6.20
C GLN A 494 -3.68 -21.24 -5.83
N ALA A 495 -3.59 -20.15 -6.61
CA ALA A 495 -2.70 -19.02 -6.33
C ALA A 495 -3.03 -18.32 -5.00
N GLU A 496 -4.29 -18.30 -4.57
CA GLU A 496 -4.71 -17.68 -3.31
C GLU A 496 -4.43 -18.56 -2.07
N LEU A 497 -4.27 -19.88 -2.26
CA LEU A 497 -4.07 -20.87 -1.20
C LEU A 497 -2.60 -21.17 -0.90
N THR A 498 -1.75 -21.13 -1.93
CA THR A 498 -0.28 -21.03 -1.79
C THR A 498 0.10 -19.68 -1.18
#